data_AF-A0A1H5BYH7-F1
#
_entry.id   AF-A0A1H5BYH7-F1
#
_cell.length_a   1.000
_cell.length_b   1.000
_cell.length_c   1.000
_cell.angle_alpha   90.00
_cell.angle_beta   90.00
_cell.angle_gamma   90.00
#
_symmetry.space_group_name_H-M   'P 1'
#
loop_
_entity.id
_entity.type
_entity.pdbx_description
1 polymer ?
#
loop_
_entity_poly.entity_id
_entity_poly.type
_entity_poly.pdbx_seq_one_letter_code
_entity_poly.pdbx_strand_id
1 'polypeptide(L)'
;MDGRFTRRQLIKGGLAVAAVPLLPALPPSRASAVPRIDVPALPWPAANDIVANTTIPVFPDRSFPITGYGAKNDGKTDNTAAIAKAIDACAAAGGGHVIVPGGGSFLTGAIRLRSNVDLHLENGAVLKFSGDASKFPNVLTRYEGIECVNRSPMVYAYGEKNIGLTGRGTLDAAATSSWNKGSDRAYLESLVAKGIAPEKRVVPGSGHTMRSTFVEPYACENVLIQGITLKNSMFWQLHPTLCRNVTVDGVSTDPSTAHNNTDGCDPESCDHVVIANCTLGAHDDNIAIKAGRDADGRRVNVPCQNLVVVDCVMNGNWGAITCGSEQTGGIRNVYAYRLTVKGDTKFALYVKSNTLRGGFTENINLDGVSGTFARNFVYVTSTYNSQTGSHLPSFGPFTIGNCASTKIGGKTFDVSGLSNAHVHGLSVANSTFNGVSDTSNTLKYVDNARFTNVTVNGKPI
;
A
#
# COMPACT_ATOMS: atom_id res chain seq x y z
N MET A 1 47.45 52.45 -38.23
CA MET A 1 48.21 53.71 -38.18
C MET A 1 47.74 54.41 -36.92
N ASP A 2 48.31 54.02 -35.78
CA ASP A 2 49.44 54.72 -35.13
C ASP A 2 48.85 55.79 -34.18
N GLY A 3 49.14 55.82 -32.88
CA GLY A 3 50.26 55.27 -32.17
C GLY A 3 50.01 55.25 -30.66
N ARG A 4 50.90 54.52 -29.99
CA ARG A 4 50.94 54.28 -28.55
C ARG A 4 51.17 55.57 -27.76
N PHE A 5 50.52 55.70 -26.61
CA PHE A 5 51.10 56.32 -25.42
C PHE A 5 50.81 55.50 -24.16
N THR A 6 51.78 55.52 -23.25
CA THR A 6 52.11 54.49 -22.26
C THR A 6 51.55 54.73 -20.85
N ARG A 7 51.56 53.65 -20.05
CA ARG A 7 51.30 53.60 -18.60
C ARG A 7 52.08 54.67 -17.81
N ARG A 8 51.49 55.85 -17.61
CA ARG A 8 51.65 56.76 -16.46
C ARG A 8 51.06 58.11 -16.83
N GLN A 9 49.75 58.24 -16.71
CA GLN A 9 49.04 59.51 -16.57
C GLN A 9 47.57 59.17 -16.39
N LEU A 10 47.09 59.22 -15.14
CA LEU A 10 45.71 59.55 -14.76
C LEU A 10 45.58 59.37 -13.24
N ILE A 11 45.98 60.41 -12.51
CA ILE A 11 45.39 60.75 -11.22
C ILE A 11 45.04 62.24 -11.32
N LYS A 12 43.74 62.55 -11.32
CA LYS A 12 43.12 63.63 -10.53
C LYS A 12 41.65 63.84 -10.92
N GLY A 13 40.78 63.81 -9.89
CA GLY A 13 39.43 64.36 -9.87
C GLY A 13 38.35 63.33 -10.21
N GLY A 14 37.35 63.04 -9.39
CA GLY A 14 36.92 63.57 -8.09
C GLY A 14 35.73 62.73 -7.65
N LEU A 15 35.60 62.48 -6.34
CA LEU A 15 34.53 61.67 -5.77
C LEU A 15 33.15 62.33 -6.00
N ALA A 16 32.25 61.61 -6.64
CA ALA A 16 30.81 61.73 -6.44
C ALA A 16 30.32 60.41 -5.83
N VAL A 17 30.06 60.41 -4.53
CA VAL A 17 29.48 59.26 -3.82
C VAL A 17 27.98 59.26 -4.08
N ALA A 18 27.52 58.45 -5.02
CA ALA A 18 26.11 58.09 -5.12
C ALA A 18 25.82 57.00 -4.08
N ALA A 19 25.01 57.33 -3.08
CA ALA A 19 24.51 56.37 -2.12
C ALA A 19 23.51 55.43 -2.83
N VAL A 20 23.92 54.18 -3.05
CA VAL A 20 23.02 53.10 -3.47
C VAL A 20 22.32 52.57 -2.20
N PRO A 21 20.98 52.57 -2.13
CA PRO A 21 20.30 51.98 -1.00
C PRO A 21 20.51 50.47 -1.02
N LEU A 22 21.12 49.92 0.03
CA LEU A 22 21.16 48.48 0.27
C LEU A 22 19.73 47.99 0.47
N LEU A 23 19.19 47.29 -0.54
CA LEU A 23 18.02 46.45 -0.37
C LEU A 23 18.34 45.38 0.68
N PRO A 24 17.47 45.16 1.68
CA PRO A 24 17.69 44.12 2.67
C PRO A 24 17.73 42.77 1.94
N ALA A 25 18.80 42.01 2.17
CA ALA A 25 18.89 40.64 1.68
C ALA A 25 17.70 39.84 2.21
N LEU A 26 16.89 39.31 1.29
CA LEU A 26 15.86 38.35 1.63
C LEU A 26 16.52 37.20 2.42
N PRO A 27 15.92 36.76 3.55
CA PRO A 27 16.46 35.61 4.26
C PRO A 27 16.51 34.41 3.31
N PRO A 28 17.53 33.53 3.44
CA PRO A 28 17.58 32.32 2.62
C PRO A 28 16.25 31.58 2.79
N SER A 29 15.62 31.22 1.67
CA SER A 29 14.46 30.35 1.70
C SER A 29 14.85 29.11 2.50
N ARG A 30 14.06 28.77 3.52
CA ARG A 30 14.23 27.47 4.18
C ARG A 30 14.09 26.43 3.07
N ALA A 31 15.19 25.77 2.72
CA ALA A 31 15.12 24.59 1.88
C ALA A 31 14.13 23.65 2.56
N SER A 32 13.00 23.38 1.90
CA SER A 32 12.03 22.41 2.38
C SER A 32 12.78 21.11 2.63
N ALA A 33 12.79 20.65 3.88
CA ALA A 33 13.44 19.39 4.22
C ALA A 33 12.77 18.31 3.36
N VAL A 34 13.57 17.55 2.61
CA VAL A 34 13.06 16.40 1.84
C VAL A 34 12.24 15.54 2.81
N PRO A 35 10.96 15.26 2.54
CA PRO A 35 10.15 14.39 3.38
C PRO A 35 10.92 13.09 3.62
N ARG A 36 11.15 12.74 4.88
CA ARG A 36 11.75 11.46 5.27
C ARG A 36 10.75 10.71 6.13
N ILE A 37 10.59 9.44 5.83
CA ILE A 37 9.96 8.48 6.73
C ILE A 37 11.02 7.97 7.71
N ASP A 38 10.62 7.72 8.95
CA ASP A 38 11.50 7.10 9.95
C ASP A 38 11.56 5.61 9.68
N VAL A 39 12.68 5.15 9.12
CA VAL A 39 12.95 3.74 8.83
C VAL A 39 14.32 3.40 9.41
N PRO A 40 14.43 2.35 10.23
CA PRO A 40 15.72 1.89 10.75
C PRO A 40 16.65 1.39 9.64
N ALA A 41 17.92 1.22 9.98
CA ALA A 41 18.79 0.37 9.18
C ALA A 41 18.21 -1.06 9.11
N LEU A 42 18.04 -1.56 7.89
CA LEU A 42 17.50 -2.89 7.62
C LEU A 42 18.64 -3.92 7.52
N PRO A 43 18.42 -5.18 7.92
CA PRO A 43 19.46 -6.21 7.89
C PRO A 43 19.87 -6.63 6.46
N TRP A 44 19.11 -6.19 5.44
CA TRP A 44 19.38 -6.51 4.04
C TRP A 44 19.82 -5.25 3.28
N PRO A 45 21.01 -5.22 2.65
CA PRO A 45 21.43 -4.12 1.78
C PRO A 45 20.38 -3.79 0.71
N ALA A 46 19.82 -4.81 0.05
CA ALA A 46 18.78 -4.63 -0.96
C ALA A 46 17.51 -3.95 -0.40
N ALA A 47 17.14 -4.21 0.86
CA ALA A 47 15.99 -3.54 1.47
C ALA A 47 16.28 -2.06 1.74
N ASN A 48 17.50 -1.73 2.19
CA ASN A 48 17.93 -0.34 2.35
C ASN A 48 17.96 0.40 1.00
N ASP A 49 18.39 -0.28 -0.07
CA ASP A 49 18.37 0.28 -1.43
C ASP A 49 16.93 0.56 -1.90
N ILE A 50 15.98 -0.33 -1.59
CA ILE A 50 14.56 -0.11 -1.92
C ILE A 50 14.05 1.15 -1.21
N VAL A 51 14.32 1.30 0.10
CA VAL A 51 13.90 2.49 0.86
C VAL A 51 14.53 3.75 0.28
N ALA A 52 15.84 3.72 -0.01
CA ALA A 52 16.57 4.87 -0.56
C ALA A 52 16.10 5.27 -1.97
N ASN A 53 15.68 4.30 -2.78
CA ASN A 53 15.23 4.53 -4.17
C ASN A 53 13.71 4.76 -4.29
N THR A 54 12.94 4.56 -3.22
CA THR A 54 11.52 4.87 -3.20
C THR A 54 11.34 6.39 -3.10
N THR A 55 10.87 7.00 -4.19
CA THR A 55 10.66 8.45 -4.25
C THR A 55 9.41 8.87 -3.49
N ILE A 56 9.59 9.72 -2.47
CA ILE A 56 8.48 10.40 -1.78
C ILE A 56 8.18 11.73 -2.49
N PRO A 57 6.93 12.01 -2.89
CA PRO A 57 6.58 13.27 -3.54
C PRO A 57 6.79 14.47 -2.62
N VAL A 58 7.25 15.58 -3.21
CA VAL A 58 7.37 16.87 -2.54
C VAL A 58 6.34 17.83 -3.13
N PHE A 59 5.59 18.50 -2.26
CA PHE A 59 4.55 19.42 -2.66
C PHE A 59 5.00 20.87 -2.46
N PRO A 60 4.64 21.78 -3.37
CA PRO A 60 4.80 23.21 -3.12
C PRO A 60 4.08 23.65 -1.85
N ASP A 61 4.66 24.57 -1.08
CA ASP A 61 4.06 25.16 0.12
C ASP A 61 2.93 26.15 -0.27
N ARG A 62 1.81 25.59 -0.75
CA ARG A 62 0.61 26.30 -1.16
C ARG A 62 -0.61 25.55 -0.64
N SER A 63 -1.52 26.29 -0.01
CA SER A 63 -2.68 25.70 0.65
C SER A 63 -3.98 26.08 -0.04
N PHE A 64 -4.84 25.09 -0.22
CA PHE A 64 -6.15 25.19 -0.85
C PHE A 64 -7.21 24.63 0.13
N PRO A 65 -7.60 25.39 1.17
CA PRO A 65 -8.59 24.91 2.14
C PRO A 65 -9.95 24.71 1.49
N ILE A 66 -10.56 23.54 1.68
CA ILE A 66 -11.83 23.18 1.02
C ILE A 66 -12.99 24.13 1.39
N THR A 67 -12.92 24.80 2.54
CA THR A 67 -13.88 25.81 2.99
C THR A 67 -13.85 27.07 2.10
N GLY A 68 -12.68 27.44 1.57
CA GLY A 68 -12.54 28.50 0.57
C GLY A 68 -13.20 28.16 -0.78
N TYR A 69 -13.54 26.88 -0.98
CA TYR A 69 -14.25 26.37 -2.16
C TYR A 69 -15.72 26.03 -1.87
N GLY A 70 -16.22 26.41 -0.69
CA GLY A 70 -17.63 26.28 -0.32
C GLY A 70 -17.97 25.05 0.53
N ALA A 71 -16.97 24.28 0.98
CA ALA A 71 -17.22 23.15 1.86
C ALA A 71 -17.73 23.61 3.24
N LYS A 72 -18.65 22.83 3.81
CA LYS A 72 -19.24 23.02 5.15
C LYS A 72 -19.00 21.78 6.01
N ASN A 73 -18.62 22.02 7.26
CA ASN A 73 -18.18 21.01 8.21
C ASN A 73 -19.30 20.46 9.13
N ASP A 74 -20.56 20.54 8.67
CA ASP A 74 -21.76 20.17 9.43
C ASP A 74 -22.09 18.65 9.39
N GLY A 75 -21.24 17.86 8.71
CA GLY A 75 -21.42 16.42 8.52
C GLY A 75 -22.61 16.02 7.65
N LYS A 76 -23.28 16.97 6.98
CA LYS A 76 -24.54 16.78 6.24
C LYS A 76 -24.50 17.37 4.83
N THR A 77 -23.90 18.53 4.66
CA THR A 77 -23.72 19.18 3.36
C THR A 77 -22.85 18.30 2.48
N ASP A 78 -23.29 18.05 1.24
CA ASP A 78 -22.49 17.35 0.24
C ASP A 78 -21.34 18.27 -0.23
N ASN A 79 -20.12 17.92 0.17
CA ASN A 79 -18.90 18.68 -0.12
C ASN A 79 -18.17 18.19 -1.38
N THR A 80 -18.71 17.21 -2.11
CA THR A 80 -18.01 16.57 -3.24
C THR A 80 -17.49 17.60 -4.24
N ALA A 81 -18.36 18.53 -4.67
CA ALA A 81 -17.99 19.56 -5.64
C ALA A 81 -16.98 20.57 -5.09
N ALA A 82 -17.07 20.94 -3.80
CA ALA A 82 -16.14 21.86 -3.17
C ALA A 82 -14.72 21.26 -3.05
N ILE A 83 -14.64 19.98 -2.67
CA ILE A 83 -13.38 19.23 -2.59
C ILE A 83 -12.77 19.08 -4.00
N ALA A 84 -13.55 18.67 -4.99
CA ALA A 84 -13.09 18.56 -6.38
C ALA A 84 -12.56 19.90 -6.91
N LYS A 85 -13.27 21.00 -6.65
CA LYS A 85 -12.83 22.35 -7.06
C LYS A 85 -11.52 22.77 -6.39
N ALA A 86 -11.32 22.43 -5.12
CA ALA A 86 -10.08 22.70 -4.40
C ALA A 86 -8.90 21.89 -4.99
N ILE A 87 -9.14 20.61 -5.30
CA ILE A 87 -8.16 19.73 -5.98
C ILE A 87 -7.79 20.27 -7.36
N ASP A 88 -8.77 20.62 -8.17
CA ASP A 88 -8.53 21.14 -9.52
C ASP A 88 -7.78 22.48 -9.48
N ALA A 89 -8.12 23.37 -8.54
CA ALA A 89 -7.40 24.63 -8.35
C ALA A 89 -5.96 24.41 -7.89
N CYS A 90 -5.73 23.45 -6.98
CA CYS A 90 -4.40 23.06 -6.52
C CYS A 90 -3.55 22.51 -7.68
N ALA A 91 -4.11 21.59 -8.45
CA ALA A 91 -3.45 21.03 -9.63
C ALA A 91 -3.14 22.09 -10.69
N ALA A 92 -4.10 22.98 -10.99
CA ALA A 92 -3.94 24.06 -11.96
C ALA A 92 -2.87 25.08 -11.55
N ALA A 93 -2.65 25.27 -10.25
CA ALA A 93 -1.56 26.09 -9.74
C ALA A 93 -0.19 25.38 -9.87
N GLY A 94 -0.15 24.09 -10.22
CA GLY A 94 1.06 23.27 -10.27
C GLY A 94 1.34 22.51 -8.96
N GLY A 95 0.33 22.31 -8.12
CA GLY A 95 0.40 21.45 -6.93
C GLY A 95 0.53 22.16 -5.59
N GLY A 96 0.34 21.40 -4.53
CA GLY A 96 0.31 21.86 -3.14
C GLY A 96 -0.64 21.02 -2.29
N HIS A 97 -1.13 21.61 -1.21
CA HIS A 97 -1.95 20.94 -0.20
C HIS A 97 -3.40 21.39 -0.28
N VAL A 98 -4.32 20.47 -0.53
CA VAL A 98 -5.76 20.66 -0.34
C VAL A 98 -6.08 20.36 1.11
N ILE A 99 -6.43 21.38 1.89
CA ILE A 99 -6.59 21.27 3.33
C ILE A 99 -8.04 20.93 3.68
N VAL A 100 -8.24 19.79 4.33
CA VAL A 100 -9.48 19.44 5.04
C VAL A 100 -9.30 19.85 6.51
N PRO A 101 -9.93 20.95 6.95
CA PRO A 101 -9.61 21.52 8.25
C PRO A 101 -10.16 20.66 9.40
N GLY A 102 -9.45 20.70 10.53
CA GLY A 102 -9.82 19.97 11.74
C GLY A 102 -11.11 20.48 12.39
N GLY A 103 -11.61 19.72 13.37
CA GLY A 103 -12.73 20.16 14.22
C GLY A 103 -14.11 20.06 13.57
N GLY A 104 -14.27 19.25 12.52
CA GLY A 104 -15.55 19.06 11.87
C GLY A 104 -15.61 17.84 10.94
N SER A 105 -16.81 17.57 10.43
CA SER A 105 -17.08 16.45 9.54
C SER A 105 -17.58 16.94 8.18
N PHE A 106 -17.08 16.35 7.09
CA PHE A 106 -17.44 16.72 5.73
C PHE A 106 -18.01 15.49 5.02
N LEU A 107 -19.31 15.52 4.71
CA LEU A 107 -19.93 14.49 3.87
C LEU A 107 -19.45 14.67 2.42
N THR A 108 -19.06 13.57 1.76
CA THR A 108 -18.58 13.58 0.38
C THR A 108 -18.89 12.26 -0.34
N GLY A 109 -18.99 12.33 -1.67
CA GLY A 109 -18.86 11.20 -2.57
C GLY A 109 -17.41 10.79 -2.78
N ALA A 110 -17.16 10.11 -3.90
CA ALA A 110 -15.80 9.76 -4.31
C ALA A 110 -14.92 11.01 -4.49
N ILE A 111 -13.68 10.92 -4.03
CA ILE A 111 -12.65 11.93 -4.22
C ILE A 111 -11.67 11.42 -5.28
N ARG A 112 -11.45 12.22 -6.33
CA ARG A 112 -10.43 11.94 -7.35
C ARG A 112 -9.22 12.86 -7.16
N LEU A 113 -8.08 12.30 -6.77
CA LEU A 113 -6.82 13.06 -6.69
C LEU A 113 -6.26 13.33 -8.09
N ARG A 114 -5.44 14.37 -8.18
CA ARG A 114 -4.75 14.82 -9.41
C ARG A 114 -3.26 14.94 -9.14
N SER A 115 -2.46 14.94 -10.20
CA SER A 115 -1.01 15.05 -10.09
C SER A 115 -0.57 16.29 -9.31
N ASN A 116 0.47 16.12 -8.48
CA ASN A 116 1.07 17.14 -7.60
C ASN A 116 0.14 17.65 -6.49
N VAL A 117 -0.95 16.95 -6.17
CA VAL A 117 -1.89 17.32 -5.12
C VAL A 117 -1.73 16.41 -3.91
N ASP A 118 -1.57 17.02 -2.74
CA ASP A 118 -1.72 16.37 -1.43
C ASP A 118 -3.08 16.72 -0.82
N LEU A 119 -3.94 15.73 -0.60
CA LEU A 119 -5.14 15.90 0.21
C LEU A 119 -4.75 15.74 1.68
N HIS A 120 -4.60 16.86 2.37
CA HIS A 120 -4.13 16.92 3.74
C HIS A 120 -5.31 17.04 4.72
N LEU A 121 -5.52 16.01 5.54
CA LEU A 121 -6.54 16.00 6.59
C LEU A 121 -5.91 16.41 7.92
N GLU A 122 -6.23 17.62 8.38
CA GLU A 122 -5.76 18.09 9.68
C GLU A 122 -6.26 17.20 10.82
N ASN A 123 -5.58 17.27 11.98
CA ASN A 123 -5.99 16.54 13.16
C ASN A 123 -7.45 16.86 13.55
N GLY A 124 -8.26 15.81 13.75
CA GLY A 124 -9.68 15.94 14.05
C GLY A 124 -10.59 16.26 12.85
N ALA A 125 -10.07 16.31 11.62
CA ALA A 125 -10.88 16.34 10.41
C ALA A 125 -11.51 14.96 10.16
N VAL A 126 -12.77 14.92 9.72
CA VAL A 126 -13.44 13.67 9.32
C VAL A 126 -14.04 13.81 7.94
N LEU A 127 -13.61 13.00 6.98
CA LEU A 127 -14.28 12.82 5.69
C LEU A 127 -15.25 11.63 5.81
N LYS A 128 -16.55 11.90 5.70
CA LYS A 128 -17.61 10.89 5.75
C LYS A 128 -18.06 10.55 4.34
N PHE A 129 -17.88 9.32 3.90
CA PHE A 129 -18.27 8.89 2.56
C PHE A 129 -19.76 8.57 2.48
N SER A 130 -20.40 9.05 1.43
CA SER A 130 -21.86 9.01 1.24
C SER A 130 -22.43 7.59 1.12
N GLY A 131 -23.61 7.40 1.67
CA GLY A 131 -24.43 6.20 1.45
C GLY A 131 -25.26 6.23 0.14
N ASP A 132 -25.06 7.25 -0.70
CA ASP A 132 -25.66 7.34 -2.02
C ASP A 132 -24.66 6.83 -3.08
N ALA A 133 -24.98 5.68 -3.68
CA ALA A 133 -24.15 5.03 -4.70
C ALA A 133 -23.93 5.89 -5.95
N SER A 134 -24.82 6.85 -6.24
CA SER A 134 -24.70 7.75 -7.39
C SER A 134 -23.54 8.74 -7.25
N LYS A 135 -23.04 8.93 -6.02
CA LYS A 135 -21.88 9.79 -5.70
C LYS A 135 -20.53 9.12 -5.99
N PHE A 136 -20.55 7.88 -6.49
CA PHE A 136 -19.38 7.09 -6.83
C PHE A 136 -19.46 6.71 -8.31
N PRO A 137 -18.81 7.50 -9.20
CA PRO A 137 -18.87 7.27 -10.64
C PRO A 137 -18.20 5.93 -11.01
N ASN A 138 -18.54 5.38 -12.16
CA ASN A 138 -17.88 4.17 -12.65
C ASN A 138 -16.48 4.50 -13.15
N VAL A 139 -15.47 3.74 -12.72
CA VAL A 139 -14.06 3.90 -13.08
C VAL A 139 -13.44 2.54 -13.38
N LEU A 140 -12.34 2.54 -14.13
CA LEU A 140 -11.48 1.36 -14.22
C LEU A 140 -10.86 1.09 -12.84
N THR A 141 -10.87 -0.16 -12.38
CA THR A 141 -10.36 -0.60 -11.08
C THR A 141 -10.08 -2.12 -11.16
N ARG A 142 -9.69 -2.75 -10.05
CA ARG A 142 -9.63 -4.20 -9.91
C ARG A 142 -10.55 -4.72 -8.83
N TYR A 143 -11.16 -5.87 -9.10
CA TYR A 143 -11.86 -6.67 -8.08
C TYR A 143 -11.19 -8.04 -7.95
N GLU A 144 -10.59 -8.34 -6.79
CA GLU A 144 -9.92 -9.62 -6.50
C GLU A 144 -8.95 -10.06 -7.61
N GLY A 145 -8.17 -9.10 -8.11
CA GLY A 145 -7.11 -9.28 -9.11
C GLY A 145 -7.55 -9.33 -10.58
N ILE A 146 -8.81 -8.96 -10.90
CA ILE A 146 -9.31 -8.86 -12.28
C ILE A 146 -9.67 -7.40 -12.59
N GLU A 147 -9.14 -6.86 -13.69
CA GLU A 147 -9.44 -5.50 -14.13
C GLU A 147 -10.88 -5.40 -14.63
N CYS A 148 -11.60 -4.36 -14.19
CA CYS A 148 -13.01 -4.14 -14.54
C CYS A 148 -13.41 -2.66 -14.42
N VAL A 149 -14.62 -2.33 -14.85
CA VAL A 149 -15.26 -1.04 -14.55
C VAL A 149 -16.26 -1.24 -13.43
N ASN A 150 -15.98 -0.63 -12.27
CA ASN A 150 -16.85 -0.66 -11.09
C ASN A 150 -17.07 0.74 -10.51
N ARG A 151 -17.94 0.89 -9.51
CA ARG A 151 -18.09 2.15 -8.78
C ARG A 151 -16.75 2.55 -8.16
N SER A 152 -16.47 3.85 -8.19
CA SER A 152 -15.21 4.42 -7.71
C SER A 152 -14.89 3.98 -6.28
N PRO A 153 -13.61 3.70 -6.01
CA PRO A 153 -13.07 3.79 -4.67
C PRO A 153 -13.39 5.14 -4.02
N MET A 154 -13.40 5.17 -2.70
CA MET A 154 -13.76 6.38 -1.93
C MET A 154 -12.72 7.49 -2.16
N VAL A 155 -11.43 7.14 -2.17
CA VAL A 155 -10.35 8.00 -2.66
C VAL A 155 -9.65 7.29 -3.80
N TYR A 156 -9.61 7.93 -4.96
CA TYR A 156 -9.16 7.33 -6.21
C TYR A 156 -8.16 8.23 -6.95
N ALA A 157 -7.18 7.64 -7.61
CA ALA A 157 -6.31 8.31 -8.57
C ALA A 157 -6.03 7.36 -9.74
N TYR A 158 -5.94 7.88 -10.96
CA TYR A 158 -5.67 7.05 -12.14
C TYR A 158 -4.64 7.71 -13.05
N GLY A 159 -3.47 7.10 -13.19
CA GLY A 159 -2.41 7.62 -14.05
C GLY A 159 -1.80 8.94 -13.56
N GLU A 160 -1.96 9.26 -12.27
CA GLU A 160 -1.50 10.53 -11.70
C GLU A 160 -0.08 10.39 -11.10
N LYS A 161 0.64 11.50 -11.02
CA LYS A 161 2.01 11.55 -10.48
C LYS A 161 2.11 12.49 -9.29
N ASN A 162 2.92 12.13 -8.30
CA ASN A 162 3.15 12.92 -7.10
C ASN A 162 1.84 13.21 -6.37
N ILE A 163 1.20 12.18 -5.82
CA ILE A 163 -0.07 12.31 -5.08
C ILE A 163 0.14 12.09 -3.60
N GLY A 164 -0.58 12.86 -2.79
CA GLY A 164 -0.56 12.80 -1.33
C GLY A 164 -1.95 12.58 -0.75
N LEU A 165 -2.02 11.74 0.30
CA LEU A 165 -3.15 11.61 1.21
C LEU A 165 -2.57 11.59 2.62
N THR A 166 -2.44 12.77 3.22
CA THR A 166 -1.64 12.96 4.42
C THR A 166 -2.43 13.57 5.58
N GLY A 167 -1.78 13.65 6.75
CA GLY A 167 -2.30 14.33 7.93
C GLY A 167 -2.67 13.38 9.05
N ARG A 168 -3.59 13.78 9.92
CA ARG A 168 -4.02 13.00 11.11
C ARG A 168 -5.54 12.92 11.25
N GLY A 169 -6.27 13.24 10.18
CA GLY A 169 -7.72 13.09 10.15
C GLY A 169 -8.18 11.66 9.87
N THR A 170 -9.49 11.49 9.84
CA THR A 170 -10.17 10.20 9.65
C THR A 170 -10.95 10.17 8.33
N LEU A 171 -10.81 9.07 7.61
CA LEU A 171 -11.68 8.67 6.51
C LEU A 171 -12.70 7.65 7.07
N ASP A 172 -13.99 7.93 6.94
CA ASP A 172 -15.07 7.08 7.46
C ASP A 172 -16.03 6.63 6.35
N ALA A 173 -16.04 5.33 6.06
CA ALA A 173 -16.86 4.72 5.01
C ALA A 173 -18.19 4.10 5.50
N ALA A 174 -18.62 4.36 6.75
CA ALA A 174 -19.76 3.66 7.36
C ALA A 174 -21.04 3.70 6.53
N ALA A 175 -21.39 4.86 5.96
CA ALA A 175 -22.63 5.00 5.19
C ALA A 175 -22.58 4.26 3.85
N THR A 176 -21.39 3.95 3.32
CA THR A 176 -21.26 3.19 2.06
C THR A 176 -21.78 1.76 2.19
N SER A 177 -21.92 1.24 3.41
CA SER A 177 -22.53 -0.06 3.70
C SER A 177 -23.96 -0.20 3.16
N SER A 178 -24.65 0.90 2.82
CA SER A 178 -25.97 0.85 2.17
C SER A 178 -25.91 0.25 0.76
N TRP A 179 -24.82 0.46 0.02
CA TRP A 179 -24.68 0.10 -1.39
C TRP A 179 -23.45 -0.73 -1.74
N ASN A 180 -22.36 -0.60 -0.99
CA ASN A 180 -21.08 -1.24 -1.25
C ASN A 180 -21.12 -2.70 -0.77
N LYS A 181 -21.78 -3.56 -1.56
CA LYS A 181 -22.06 -4.97 -1.27
C LYS A 181 -21.84 -5.84 -2.51
N GLY A 182 -21.75 -7.15 -2.29
CA GLY A 182 -21.61 -8.15 -3.34
C GLY A 182 -20.20 -8.72 -3.44
N SER A 183 -20.11 -9.86 -4.13
CA SER A 183 -18.89 -10.66 -4.24
C SER A 183 -18.87 -11.52 -5.51
N ASP A 184 -19.56 -11.10 -6.57
CA ASP A 184 -19.82 -11.95 -7.73
C ASP A 184 -18.66 -12.01 -8.73
N ARG A 185 -17.46 -12.38 -8.27
CA ARG A 185 -16.25 -12.48 -9.11
C ARG A 185 -16.44 -13.39 -10.33
N ALA A 186 -17.29 -14.41 -10.23
CA ALA A 186 -17.55 -15.36 -11.33
C ALA A 186 -18.05 -14.67 -12.60
N TYR A 187 -18.80 -13.56 -12.47
CA TYR A 187 -19.18 -12.73 -13.60
C TYR A 187 -17.95 -12.20 -14.37
N LEU A 188 -16.97 -11.61 -13.68
CA LEU A 188 -15.75 -11.09 -14.31
C LEU A 188 -14.92 -12.21 -14.92
N GLU A 189 -14.79 -13.35 -14.25
CA GLU A 189 -14.12 -14.53 -14.80
C GLU A 189 -14.75 -14.97 -16.13
N SER A 190 -16.09 -14.92 -16.24
CA SER A 190 -16.79 -15.23 -17.50
C SER A 190 -16.51 -14.23 -18.62
N LEU A 191 -16.31 -12.94 -18.30
CA LEU A 191 -15.96 -11.91 -19.28
C LEU A 191 -14.50 -12.04 -19.74
N VAL A 192 -13.60 -12.38 -18.82
CA VAL A 192 -12.20 -12.69 -19.15
C VAL A 192 -12.14 -13.90 -20.09
N ALA A 193 -12.90 -14.96 -19.82
CA ALA A 193 -12.95 -16.16 -20.67
C ALA A 193 -13.49 -15.86 -22.09
N LYS A 194 -14.35 -14.85 -22.23
CA LYS A 194 -14.86 -14.36 -23.53
C LYS A 194 -13.91 -13.38 -24.23
N GLY A 195 -12.75 -13.06 -23.64
CA GLY A 195 -11.80 -12.11 -24.20
C GLY A 195 -12.27 -10.66 -24.16
N ILE A 196 -13.23 -10.32 -23.29
CA ILE A 196 -13.73 -8.94 -23.16
C ILE A 196 -12.64 -8.08 -22.53
N ALA A 197 -12.34 -6.95 -23.16
CA ALA A 197 -11.35 -6.00 -22.68
C ALA A 197 -11.80 -5.33 -21.36
N PRO A 198 -10.87 -4.99 -20.44
CA PRO A 198 -11.20 -4.48 -19.09
C PRO A 198 -12.21 -3.33 -19.05
N GLU A 199 -12.07 -2.36 -19.95
CA GLU A 199 -12.93 -1.17 -20.05
C GLU A 199 -14.38 -1.49 -20.45
N LYS A 200 -14.63 -2.71 -20.94
CA LYS A 200 -15.96 -3.22 -21.29
C LYS A 200 -16.53 -4.17 -20.24
N ARG A 201 -15.79 -4.47 -19.17
CA ARG A 201 -16.25 -5.33 -18.07
C ARG A 201 -16.96 -4.50 -17.01
N VAL A 202 -18.12 -3.95 -17.38
CA VAL A 202 -18.89 -3.04 -16.54
C VAL A 202 -19.74 -3.82 -15.54
N VAL A 203 -19.46 -3.67 -14.24
CA VAL A 203 -20.23 -4.31 -13.17
C VAL A 203 -21.53 -3.54 -12.87
N PRO A 204 -21.53 -2.21 -12.63
CA PRO A 204 -22.74 -1.50 -12.26
C PRO A 204 -23.76 -1.49 -13.40
N GLY A 205 -24.98 -1.95 -13.12
CA GLY A 205 -26.05 -2.07 -14.12
C GLY A 205 -26.06 -3.40 -14.89
N SER A 206 -25.08 -4.29 -14.66
CA SER A 206 -25.03 -5.62 -15.31
C SER A 206 -25.97 -6.67 -14.71
N GLY A 207 -26.57 -6.38 -13.55
CA GLY A 207 -27.29 -7.37 -12.72
C GLY A 207 -26.39 -8.08 -11.70
N HIS A 208 -25.07 -7.88 -11.75
CA HIS A 208 -24.09 -8.40 -10.78
C HIS A 208 -23.64 -7.30 -9.82
N THR A 209 -23.19 -7.69 -8.62
CA THR A 209 -22.75 -6.74 -7.58
C THR A 209 -21.39 -7.12 -7.01
N MET A 210 -20.55 -6.10 -6.83
CA MET A 210 -19.19 -6.20 -6.29
C MET A 210 -18.87 -4.95 -5.50
N ARG A 211 -18.04 -5.12 -4.49
CA ARG A 211 -17.62 -4.04 -3.63
C ARG A 211 -16.52 -3.18 -4.25
N SER A 212 -16.42 -1.94 -3.80
CA SER A 212 -15.37 -0.98 -4.12
C SER A 212 -14.41 -0.84 -2.94
N THR A 213 -13.13 -0.65 -3.25
CA THR A 213 -12.05 -0.43 -2.26
C THR A 213 -12.17 0.95 -1.62
N PHE A 214 -11.44 1.15 -0.51
CA PHE A 214 -11.44 2.44 0.18
C PHE A 214 -10.49 3.44 -0.52
N VAL A 215 -9.18 3.21 -0.48
CA VAL A 215 -8.17 4.07 -1.10
C VAL A 215 -7.44 3.29 -2.19
N GLU A 216 -7.55 3.72 -3.45
CA GLU A 216 -6.90 3.06 -4.59
C GLU A 216 -6.24 4.11 -5.52
N PRO A 217 -4.93 4.32 -5.39
CA PRO A 217 -4.14 4.85 -6.47
C PRO A 217 -3.89 3.75 -7.51
N TYR A 218 -4.27 4.01 -8.75
CA TYR A 218 -4.19 3.07 -9.87
C TYR A 218 -3.25 3.62 -10.95
N ALA A 219 -2.25 2.84 -11.34
CA ALA A 219 -1.25 3.23 -12.34
C ALA A 219 -0.57 4.58 -12.02
N CYS A 220 -0.34 4.87 -10.74
CA CYS A 220 0.24 6.13 -10.27
C CYS A 220 1.74 6.02 -10.00
N GLU A 221 2.43 7.16 -9.99
CA GLU A 221 3.87 7.25 -9.71
C GLU A 221 4.13 8.26 -8.58
N ASN A 222 4.95 7.90 -7.60
CA ASN A 222 5.25 8.70 -6.41
C ASN A 222 3.99 8.98 -5.59
N VAL A 223 3.63 8.02 -4.74
CA VAL A 223 2.41 8.02 -3.92
C VAL A 223 2.79 8.11 -2.46
N LEU A 224 2.25 9.09 -1.73
CA LEU A 224 2.38 9.20 -0.28
C LEU A 224 1.01 9.08 0.40
N ILE A 225 0.85 8.08 1.26
CA ILE A 225 -0.29 7.94 2.16
C ILE A 225 0.25 7.97 3.58
N GLN A 226 -0.08 9.00 4.37
CA GLN A 226 0.61 9.23 5.63
C GLN A 226 -0.31 9.67 6.78
N GLY A 227 -0.17 9.01 7.94
CA GLY A 227 -0.72 9.43 9.24
C GLY A 227 -2.24 9.37 9.42
N ILE A 228 -3.00 9.20 8.34
CA ILE A 228 -4.47 9.14 8.36
C ILE A 228 -5.00 7.88 9.07
N THR A 229 -6.26 7.95 9.49
CA THR A 229 -7.01 6.80 10.02
C THR A 229 -8.15 6.40 9.08
N LEU A 230 -8.28 5.11 8.77
CA LEU A 230 -9.39 4.54 8.01
C LEU A 230 -10.34 3.78 8.93
N LYS A 231 -11.65 3.99 8.74
CA LYS A 231 -12.71 3.29 9.47
C LYS A 231 -13.83 2.81 8.56
N ASN A 232 -14.46 1.70 8.96
CA ASN A 232 -15.70 1.19 8.36
C ASN A 232 -15.58 0.89 6.86
N SER A 233 -14.40 0.46 6.39
CA SER A 233 -14.23 0.02 5.00
C SER A 233 -15.18 -1.13 4.69
N MET A 234 -15.75 -1.18 3.48
CA MET A 234 -16.57 -2.31 3.04
C MET A 234 -15.78 -3.39 2.29
N PHE A 235 -14.52 -3.13 1.95
CA PHE A 235 -13.63 -4.03 1.21
C PHE A 235 -12.16 -3.69 1.54
N TRP A 236 -11.21 -3.95 0.64
CA TRP A 236 -9.79 -3.62 0.84
C TRP A 236 -9.58 -2.14 1.16
N GLN A 237 -8.71 -1.86 2.14
CA GLN A 237 -8.57 -0.53 2.72
C GLN A 237 -7.56 0.33 1.96
N LEU A 238 -6.36 -0.18 1.71
CA LEU A 238 -5.32 0.52 0.96
C LEU A 238 -4.89 -0.35 -0.22
N HIS A 239 -5.29 -0.02 -1.43
CA HIS A 239 -5.06 -0.86 -2.62
C HIS A 239 -4.28 -0.08 -3.69
N PRO A 240 -2.97 0.16 -3.49
CA PRO A 240 -2.15 0.66 -4.59
C PRO A 240 -2.03 -0.41 -5.67
N THR A 241 -2.49 -0.07 -6.88
CA THR A 241 -2.57 -0.98 -8.02
C THR A 241 -1.71 -0.47 -9.16
N LEU A 242 -0.80 -1.29 -9.69
CA LEU A 242 0.09 -0.93 -10.80
C LEU A 242 0.90 0.36 -10.56
N CYS A 243 1.21 0.65 -9.30
CA CYS A 243 1.91 1.88 -8.92
C CYS A 243 3.42 1.68 -8.82
N ARG A 244 4.16 2.79 -8.94
CA ARG A 244 5.60 2.83 -8.66
C ARG A 244 5.91 3.89 -7.61
N ASN A 245 6.85 3.60 -6.72
CA ASN A 245 7.27 4.47 -5.61
C ASN A 245 6.09 4.79 -4.70
N VAL A 246 5.68 3.81 -3.89
CA VAL A 246 4.56 3.95 -2.95
C VAL A 246 5.08 3.98 -1.52
N THR A 247 4.70 5.00 -0.77
CA THR A 247 5.01 5.12 0.65
C THR A 247 3.71 5.18 1.45
N VAL A 248 3.54 4.23 2.36
CA VAL A 248 2.47 4.19 3.35
C VAL A 248 3.11 4.29 4.74
N ASP A 249 2.92 5.40 5.43
CA ASP A 249 3.65 5.69 6.67
C ASP A 249 2.72 6.16 7.79
N GLY A 250 2.81 5.54 8.97
CA GLY A 250 2.03 5.97 10.14
C GLY A 250 0.51 5.84 10.00
N VAL A 251 0.03 5.06 9.02
CA VAL A 251 -1.42 4.88 8.78
C VAL A 251 -2.01 3.94 9.83
N SER A 252 -3.23 4.25 10.27
CA SER A 252 -4.01 3.38 11.14
C SER A 252 -5.29 2.90 10.46
N THR A 253 -5.59 1.61 10.55
CA THR A 253 -6.91 1.05 10.22
C THR A 253 -7.59 0.52 11.48
N ASP A 254 -8.87 0.80 11.66
CA ASP A 254 -9.59 0.47 12.91
C ASP A 254 -10.10 -1.00 12.90
N PRO A 255 -9.50 -1.91 13.69
CA PRO A 255 -9.87 -3.33 13.70
C PRO A 255 -11.30 -3.56 14.22
N SER A 256 -11.87 -2.64 15.01
CA SER A 256 -13.23 -2.79 15.56
C SER A 256 -14.31 -2.62 14.50
N THR A 257 -13.95 -2.06 13.34
CA THR A 257 -14.85 -1.81 12.22
C THR A 257 -14.58 -2.71 11.02
N ALA A 258 -13.61 -3.62 11.15
CA ALA A 258 -13.20 -4.52 10.09
C ALA A 258 -14.17 -5.71 9.94
N HIS A 259 -14.40 -6.16 8.70
CA HIS A 259 -15.26 -7.31 8.37
C HIS A 259 -14.77 -8.04 7.12
N ASN A 260 -15.50 -9.04 6.62
CA ASN A 260 -15.04 -9.92 5.54
C ASN A 260 -14.41 -9.15 4.35
N ASN A 261 -13.18 -9.55 3.97
CA ASN A 261 -12.38 -8.93 2.89
C ASN A 261 -12.01 -7.47 3.16
N THR A 262 -11.75 -7.10 4.41
CA THR A 262 -11.13 -5.83 4.78
C THR A 262 -9.63 -6.04 5.05
N ASP A 263 -8.91 -6.39 4.00
CA ASP A 263 -7.46 -6.43 3.99
C ASP A 263 -6.90 -5.03 4.39
N GLY A 264 -5.78 -5.00 5.11
CA GLY A 264 -5.18 -3.75 5.61
C GLY A 264 -4.52 -2.93 4.51
N CYS A 265 -3.58 -3.54 3.79
CA CYS A 265 -2.96 -2.97 2.60
C CYS A 265 -2.63 -4.03 1.56
N ASP A 266 -2.97 -3.75 0.31
CA ASP A 266 -2.92 -4.64 -0.84
C ASP A 266 -2.03 -4.07 -1.96
N PRO A 267 -0.69 -4.01 -1.81
CA PRO A 267 0.15 -3.68 -2.96
C PRO A 267 -0.03 -4.71 -4.07
N GLU A 268 -0.64 -4.28 -5.17
CA GLU A 268 -0.96 -5.14 -6.31
C GLU A 268 -0.20 -4.70 -7.56
N SER A 269 0.69 -5.56 -8.06
CA SER A 269 1.56 -5.29 -9.22
C SER A 269 2.34 -3.96 -9.09
N CYS A 270 2.81 -3.63 -7.88
CA CYS A 270 3.55 -2.41 -7.59
C CYS A 270 5.07 -2.62 -7.60
N ASP A 271 5.84 -1.56 -7.84
CA ASP A 271 7.30 -1.58 -7.76
C ASP A 271 7.82 -0.46 -6.84
N HIS A 272 8.73 -0.80 -5.93
CA HIS A 272 9.26 0.08 -4.89
C HIS A 272 8.16 0.57 -3.95
N VAL A 273 7.88 -0.24 -2.92
CA VAL A 273 6.87 0.05 -1.91
C VAL A 273 7.50 0.04 -0.52
N VAL A 274 7.26 1.07 0.27
CA VAL A 274 7.64 1.14 1.67
C VAL A 274 6.39 1.33 2.53
N ILE A 275 6.13 0.37 3.42
CA ILE A 275 5.05 0.42 4.40
C ILE A 275 5.70 0.47 5.78
N ALA A 276 5.65 1.62 6.44
CA ALA A 276 6.38 1.88 7.67
C ALA A 276 5.46 2.37 8.78
N ASN A 277 5.76 2.02 10.03
CA ASN A 277 5.15 2.62 11.23
C ASN A 277 3.61 2.52 11.29
N CYS A 278 3.01 1.58 10.57
CA CYS A 278 1.55 1.47 10.46
C CYS A 278 0.96 0.60 11.57
N THR A 279 -0.29 0.88 11.96
CA THR A 279 -1.11 -0.03 12.77
C THR A 279 -2.27 -0.52 11.92
N LEU A 280 -2.16 -1.76 11.43
CA LEU A 280 -3.10 -2.32 10.48
C LEU A 280 -4.06 -3.28 11.17
N GLY A 281 -5.24 -2.77 11.50
CA GLY A 281 -6.43 -3.56 11.82
C GLY A 281 -7.14 -4.06 10.57
N ALA A 282 -7.44 -5.35 10.53
CA ALA A 282 -8.13 -6.01 9.43
C ALA A 282 -9.02 -7.14 9.98
N HIS A 283 -10.02 -7.57 9.22
CA HIS A 283 -10.68 -8.85 9.46
C HIS A 283 -10.19 -9.90 8.46
N ASP A 284 -9.33 -9.51 7.52
CA ASP A 284 -8.66 -10.42 6.60
C ASP A 284 -7.14 -10.40 6.78
N ASP A 285 -6.36 -10.37 5.70
CA ASP A 285 -4.91 -10.18 5.69
C ASP A 285 -4.52 -8.76 6.14
N ASN A 286 -3.41 -8.62 6.87
CA ASN A 286 -2.90 -7.30 7.26
C ASN A 286 -2.22 -6.62 6.07
N ILE A 287 -1.24 -7.30 5.48
CA ILE A 287 -0.62 -6.96 4.20
C ILE A 287 -0.88 -8.11 3.24
N ALA A 288 -1.52 -7.84 2.11
CA ALA A 288 -1.79 -8.80 1.07
C ALA A 288 -1.14 -8.39 -0.25
N ILE A 289 0.06 -8.92 -0.50
CA ILE A 289 0.82 -8.65 -1.71
C ILE A 289 0.23 -9.47 -2.86
N LYS A 290 -0.14 -8.80 -3.95
CA LYS A 290 -0.86 -9.38 -5.09
C LYS A 290 -0.24 -8.94 -6.42
N ALA A 291 -0.58 -9.61 -7.50
CA ALA A 291 -0.12 -9.36 -8.86
C ALA A 291 -1.13 -9.94 -9.90
N GLY A 292 -2.42 -9.70 -9.72
CA GLY A 292 -3.46 -10.13 -10.65
C GLY A 292 -3.81 -11.63 -10.62
N ARG A 293 -4.97 -11.95 -11.20
CA ARG A 293 -5.61 -13.26 -11.12
C ARG A 293 -5.72 -13.95 -12.48
N ASP A 294 -5.24 -15.18 -12.57
CA ASP A 294 -5.42 -16.11 -13.69
C ASP A 294 -5.10 -15.50 -15.07
N ALA A 295 -5.97 -15.70 -16.06
CA ALA A 295 -5.77 -15.23 -17.41
C ALA A 295 -5.63 -13.70 -17.47
N ASP A 296 -6.31 -12.96 -16.58
CA ASP A 296 -6.20 -11.51 -16.54
C ASP A 296 -4.86 -11.05 -15.94
N GLY A 297 -4.41 -11.71 -14.88
CA GLY A 297 -3.07 -11.51 -14.32
C GLY A 297 -1.95 -11.87 -15.31
N ARG A 298 -2.11 -12.95 -16.08
CA ARG A 298 -1.18 -13.32 -17.17
C ARG A 298 -1.20 -12.32 -18.34
N ARG A 299 -2.35 -11.72 -18.64
CA ARG A 299 -2.47 -10.66 -19.65
C ARG A 299 -1.73 -9.40 -19.22
N VAL A 300 -1.89 -8.99 -17.96
CA VAL A 300 -1.21 -7.82 -17.40
C VAL A 300 0.30 -8.09 -17.28
N ASN A 301 0.67 -9.24 -16.72
CA ASN A 301 2.05 -9.71 -16.58
C ASN A 301 3.01 -8.72 -15.88
N VAL A 302 2.53 -8.08 -14.81
CA VAL A 302 3.33 -7.17 -13.99
C VAL A 302 3.46 -7.73 -12.57
N PRO A 303 4.69 -8.03 -12.10
CA PRO A 303 4.90 -8.50 -10.74
C PRO A 303 4.68 -7.40 -9.71
N CYS A 304 4.45 -7.79 -8.46
CA CYS A 304 4.63 -6.90 -7.32
C CYS A 304 6.02 -7.15 -6.72
N GLN A 305 6.86 -6.13 -6.67
CA GLN A 305 8.26 -6.31 -6.36
C GLN A 305 8.88 -5.15 -5.59
N ASN A 306 9.97 -5.45 -4.90
CA ASN A 306 10.76 -4.47 -4.17
C ASN A 306 9.93 -3.80 -3.06
N LEU A 307 9.55 -4.60 -2.06
CA LEU A 307 8.70 -4.17 -0.95
C LEU A 307 9.44 -4.25 0.39
N VAL A 308 9.30 -3.20 1.18
CA VAL A 308 9.73 -3.14 2.58
C VAL A 308 8.51 -2.90 3.46
N VAL A 309 8.33 -3.73 4.48
CA VAL A 309 7.33 -3.55 5.55
C VAL A 309 8.09 -3.50 6.87
N VAL A 310 8.01 -2.39 7.60
CA VAL A 310 8.87 -2.16 8.77
C VAL A 310 8.15 -1.46 9.92
N ASP A 311 8.43 -1.91 11.15
CA ASP A 311 7.90 -1.31 12.39
C ASP A 311 6.36 -1.21 12.43
N CYS A 312 5.67 -2.16 11.80
CA CYS A 312 4.22 -2.20 11.77
C CYS A 312 3.64 -3.09 12.88
N VAL A 313 2.48 -2.68 13.39
CA VAL A 313 1.62 -3.48 14.27
C VAL A 313 0.50 -4.10 13.44
N MET A 314 0.42 -5.43 13.45
CA MET A 314 -0.56 -6.21 12.70
C MET A 314 -1.66 -6.72 13.64
N ASN A 315 -2.92 -6.48 13.28
CA ASN A 315 -4.10 -6.93 14.03
C ASN A 315 -5.22 -7.35 13.08
N GLY A 316 -4.92 -8.36 12.26
CA GLY A 316 -5.79 -8.99 11.26
C GLY A 316 -6.20 -10.40 11.65
N ASN A 317 -6.97 -11.08 10.79
CA ASN A 317 -7.36 -12.48 11.03
C ASN A 317 -6.58 -13.49 10.19
N TRP A 318 -5.88 -13.10 9.12
CA TRP A 318 -5.16 -14.05 8.27
C TRP A 318 -3.64 -13.89 8.37
N GLY A 319 -2.94 -13.41 7.35
CA GLY A 319 -1.49 -13.23 7.41
C GLY A 319 -1.09 -11.84 7.90
N ALA A 320 0.00 -11.76 8.66
CA ALA A 320 0.73 -10.51 8.87
C ALA A 320 1.36 -10.05 7.55
N ILE A 321 2.05 -10.97 6.86
CA ILE A 321 2.47 -10.84 5.46
C ILE A 321 1.85 -11.99 4.67
N THR A 322 1.01 -11.64 3.69
CA THR A 322 0.40 -12.59 2.78
C THR A 322 0.88 -12.35 1.35
N CYS A 323 1.29 -13.42 0.67
CA CYS A 323 1.59 -13.43 -0.75
C CYS A 323 0.50 -14.23 -1.47
N GLY A 324 -0.30 -13.54 -2.30
CA GLY A 324 -1.41 -14.14 -3.07
C GLY A 324 -2.80 -13.94 -2.44
N SER A 325 -3.84 -14.60 -2.94
CA SER A 325 -3.79 -15.71 -3.91
C SER A 325 -3.60 -15.27 -5.36
N GLU A 326 -3.91 -14.01 -5.61
CA GLU A 326 -3.79 -13.31 -6.88
C GLU A 326 -2.34 -13.00 -7.21
N GLN A 327 -1.46 -14.01 -7.30
CA GLN A 327 -0.02 -13.81 -7.51
C GLN A 327 0.44 -14.04 -8.95
N THR A 328 -0.46 -13.92 -9.92
CA THR A 328 -0.24 -14.51 -11.25
C THR A 328 0.89 -13.84 -12.04
N GLY A 329 1.02 -12.52 -11.92
CA GLY A 329 2.14 -11.75 -12.47
C GLY A 329 3.44 -11.91 -11.67
N GLY A 330 3.37 -12.53 -10.49
CA GLY A 330 4.50 -12.84 -9.61
C GLY A 330 4.72 -11.84 -8.48
N ILE A 331 5.39 -12.30 -7.43
CA ILE A 331 5.75 -11.54 -6.23
C ILE A 331 7.23 -11.80 -5.94
N ARG A 332 8.03 -10.75 -5.77
CA ARG A 332 9.45 -10.93 -5.42
C ARG A 332 10.06 -9.81 -4.59
N ASN A 333 11.16 -10.11 -3.89
CA ASN A 333 11.94 -9.14 -3.13
C ASN A 333 11.08 -8.42 -2.08
N VAL A 334 10.58 -9.20 -1.11
CA VAL A 334 9.77 -8.70 0.00
C VAL A 334 10.60 -8.81 1.28
N TYR A 335 10.66 -7.72 2.04
CA TYR A 335 11.44 -7.60 3.28
C TYR A 335 10.54 -7.09 4.39
N ALA A 336 10.24 -7.94 5.36
CA ALA A 336 9.42 -7.62 6.52
C ALA A 336 10.29 -7.58 7.78
N TYR A 337 10.35 -6.43 8.44
CA TYR A 337 11.26 -6.20 9.56
C TYR A 337 10.54 -5.64 10.79
N ARG A 338 10.78 -6.25 11.96
CA ARG A 338 10.23 -5.81 13.26
C ARG A 338 8.71 -5.62 13.25
N LEU A 339 8.01 -6.67 12.84
CA LEU A 339 6.55 -6.68 12.88
C LEU A 339 6.07 -7.20 14.23
N THR A 340 5.15 -6.47 14.85
CA THR A 340 4.46 -6.92 16.07
C THR A 340 3.06 -7.40 15.71
N VAL A 341 2.78 -8.67 15.93
CA VAL A 341 1.49 -9.29 15.65
C VAL A 341 0.67 -9.38 16.94
N LYS A 342 -0.55 -8.84 16.89
CA LYS A 342 -1.53 -8.83 17.99
C LYS A 342 -2.81 -9.56 17.55
N GLY A 343 -3.64 -9.90 18.53
CA GLY A 343 -4.96 -10.50 18.28
C GLY A 343 -4.88 -11.90 17.67
N ASP A 344 -5.82 -12.20 16.77
CA ASP A 344 -6.07 -13.53 16.22
C ASP A 344 -5.50 -13.72 14.80
N THR A 345 -4.44 -12.97 14.44
CA THR A 345 -3.73 -13.18 13.17
C THR A 345 -3.27 -14.64 13.08
N LYS A 346 -3.62 -15.33 12.00
CA LYS A 346 -3.40 -16.77 11.86
C LYS A 346 -1.96 -17.12 11.52
N PHE A 347 -1.29 -16.28 10.71
CA PHE A 347 0.02 -16.58 10.13
C PHE A 347 0.96 -15.37 10.16
N ALA A 348 2.25 -15.59 10.43
CA ALA A 348 3.27 -14.57 10.20
C ALA A 348 3.52 -14.39 8.70
N LEU A 349 3.79 -15.52 8.02
CA LEU A 349 3.90 -15.60 6.58
C LEU A 349 2.84 -16.55 6.04
N TYR A 350 1.99 -16.05 5.15
CA TYR A 350 1.00 -16.85 4.42
C TYR A 350 1.23 -16.76 2.91
N VAL A 351 1.67 -17.83 2.29
CA VAL A 351 1.81 -17.92 0.83
C VAL A 351 0.72 -18.82 0.28
N LYS A 352 -0.11 -18.29 -0.61
CA LYS A 352 -1.27 -19.01 -1.16
C LYS A 352 -1.31 -18.90 -2.67
N SER A 353 -1.36 -20.04 -3.35
CA SER A 353 -1.61 -20.11 -4.79
C SER A 353 -2.19 -21.47 -5.19
N ASN A 354 -2.43 -21.65 -6.48
CA ASN A 354 -2.87 -22.90 -7.06
C ASN A 354 -2.48 -23.00 -8.54
N THR A 355 -2.74 -24.15 -9.17
CA THR A 355 -2.30 -24.38 -10.56
C THR A 355 -3.15 -23.68 -11.63
N LEU A 356 -4.22 -22.97 -11.24
CA LEU A 356 -4.95 -22.06 -12.13
C LEU A 356 -4.28 -20.68 -12.20
N ARG A 357 -3.73 -20.23 -11.06
CA ARG A 357 -2.94 -18.99 -10.95
C ARG A 357 -1.61 -19.14 -11.68
N GLY A 358 -0.78 -20.09 -11.26
CA GLY A 358 0.65 -20.10 -11.58
C GLY A 358 1.37 -18.92 -10.93
N GLY A 359 2.28 -18.29 -11.67
CA GLY A 359 3.11 -17.20 -11.18
C GLY A 359 4.22 -17.68 -10.24
N PHE A 360 4.86 -16.75 -9.56
CA PHE A 360 5.94 -17.04 -8.60
C PHE A 360 5.81 -16.19 -7.34
N THR A 361 6.27 -16.72 -6.20
CA THR A 361 6.55 -15.95 -4.98
C THR A 361 7.96 -16.32 -4.52
N GLU A 362 8.92 -15.40 -4.72
CA GLU A 362 10.34 -15.67 -4.51
C GLU A 362 11.03 -14.56 -3.70
N ASN A 363 12.12 -14.91 -3.02
CA ASN A 363 12.89 -13.95 -2.20
C ASN A 363 12.01 -13.18 -1.19
N ILE A 364 11.37 -13.94 -0.29
CA ILE A 364 10.56 -13.39 0.81
C ILE A 364 11.34 -13.51 2.11
N ASN A 365 11.54 -12.39 2.78
CA ASN A 365 12.45 -12.25 3.91
C ASN A 365 11.70 -11.66 5.10
N LEU A 366 11.72 -12.36 6.23
CA LEU A 366 11.15 -11.90 7.51
C LEU A 366 12.26 -11.86 8.56
N ASP A 367 12.38 -10.75 9.28
CA ASP A 367 13.29 -10.64 10.41
C ASP A 367 12.65 -9.89 11.59
N GLY A 368 12.75 -10.42 12.80
CA GLY A 368 12.21 -9.75 13.99
C GLY A 368 10.68 -9.75 14.05
N VAL A 369 9.99 -10.72 13.42
CA VAL A 369 8.54 -10.85 13.54
C VAL A 369 8.19 -11.55 14.85
N SER A 370 7.35 -10.91 15.66
CA SER A 370 6.97 -11.44 16.97
C SER A 370 5.48 -11.26 17.29
N GLY A 371 4.92 -12.12 18.13
CA GLY A 371 3.53 -12.03 18.56
C GLY A 371 2.90 -13.39 18.86
N THR A 372 1.58 -13.46 18.72
CA THR A 372 0.80 -14.69 18.83
C THR A 372 0.14 -15.03 17.51
N PHE A 373 0.05 -16.33 17.21
CA PHE A 373 -0.52 -16.81 15.94
C PHE A 373 -1.63 -17.82 16.19
N ALA A 374 -2.81 -17.57 15.64
CA ALA A 374 -3.97 -18.44 15.85
C ALA A 374 -3.84 -19.80 15.16
N ARG A 375 -3.02 -19.89 14.10
CA ARG A 375 -2.71 -21.16 13.40
C ARG A 375 -1.22 -21.37 13.34
N ASN A 376 -0.57 -21.13 12.21
CA ASN A 376 0.84 -21.49 12.00
C ASN A 376 1.75 -20.26 12.03
N PHE A 377 3.05 -20.40 12.26
CA PHE A 377 3.95 -19.26 12.01
C PHE A 377 4.11 -19.04 10.49
N VAL A 378 4.49 -20.09 9.76
CA VAL A 378 4.55 -20.09 8.29
C VAL A 378 3.54 -21.06 7.73
N TYR A 379 2.76 -20.62 6.76
CA TYR A 379 1.87 -21.47 5.98
C TYR A 379 2.05 -21.22 4.48
N VAL A 380 2.41 -22.27 3.73
CA VAL A 380 2.58 -22.23 2.28
C VAL A 380 1.72 -23.32 1.65
N THR A 381 0.81 -22.91 0.76
CA THR A 381 -0.08 -23.83 0.06
C THR A 381 -0.12 -23.59 -1.45
N SER A 382 0.04 -24.67 -2.20
CA SER A 382 -0.04 -24.72 -3.66
C SER A 382 -1.39 -25.23 -4.18
N THR A 383 -2.37 -25.40 -3.29
CA THR A 383 -3.71 -25.95 -3.61
C THR A 383 -4.82 -25.07 -3.05
N TYR A 384 -4.59 -23.75 -2.99
CA TYR A 384 -5.53 -22.80 -2.43
C TYR A 384 -6.91 -22.88 -3.10
N ASN A 385 -7.96 -22.97 -2.28
CA ASN A 385 -9.36 -23.19 -2.68
C ASN A 385 -9.60 -24.44 -3.56
N SER A 386 -8.67 -25.40 -3.58
CA SER A 386 -8.77 -26.64 -4.38
C SER A 386 -9.01 -26.41 -5.89
N GLN A 387 -8.68 -25.22 -6.40
CA GLN A 387 -8.78 -24.92 -7.83
C GLN A 387 -7.56 -25.46 -8.56
N THR A 388 -7.76 -25.98 -9.76
CA THR A 388 -6.68 -26.59 -10.56
C THR A 388 -6.68 -26.03 -11.98
N GLY A 389 -5.48 -25.92 -12.54
CA GLY A 389 -5.22 -25.58 -13.94
C GLY A 389 -3.86 -26.14 -14.40
N SER A 390 -3.32 -25.57 -15.48
CA SER A 390 -2.08 -26.02 -16.12
C SER A 390 -0.87 -25.11 -15.85
N HIS A 391 -0.99 -24.14 -14.94
CA HIS A 391 0.06 -23.17 -14.62
C HIS A 391 0.62 -23.44 -13.23
N LEU A 392 1.75 -24.14 -13.13
CA LEU A 392 2.38 -24.44 -11.85
C LEU A 392 2.88 -23.15 -11.16
N PRO A 393 2.57 -22.91 -9.88
CA PRO A 393 3.19 -21.85 -9.13
C PRO A 393 4.61 -22.24 -8.71
N SER A 394 5.54 -21.27 -8.71
CA SER A 394 6.88 -21.43 -8.14
C SER A 394 6.98 -20.70 -6.80
N PHE A 395 7.58 -21.31 -5.79
CA PHE A 395 7.70 -20.74 -4.45
C PHE A 395 9.13 -20.82 -3.93
N GLY A 396 9.54 -19.78 -3.20
CA GLY A 396 10.83 -19.69 -2.53
C GLY A 396 11.92 -18.97 -3.37
N PRO A 397 13.04 -18.60 -2.75
CA PRO A 397 13.41 -18.89 -1.37
C PRO A 397 12.67 -18.05 -0.33
N PHE A 398 12.51 -18.64 0.86
CA PHE A 398 12.02 -17.97 2.05
C PHE A 398 13.12 -17.91 3.11
N THR A 399 13.39 -16.73 3.63
CA THR A 399 14.41 -16.48 4.68
C THR A 399 13.75 -15.88 5.90
N ILE A 400 13.92 -16.50 7.06
CA ILE A 400 13.26 -16.11 8.31
C ILE A 400 14.30 -16.04 9.42
N GLY A 401 14.44 -14.90 10.08
CA GLY A 401 15.47 -14.65 11.09
C GLY A 401 14.91 -13.98 12.34
N ASN A 402 15.50 -14.26 13.50
CA ASN A 402 15.25 -13.46 14.72
C ASN A 402 13.76 -13.35 15.10
N CYS A 403 12.96 -14.36 14.76
CA CYS A 403 11.53 -14.36 14.99
C CYS A 403 11.18 -15.05 16.31
N ALA A 404 10.08 -14.63 16.92
CA ALA A 404 9.64 -15.20 18.19
C ALA A 404 8.12 -15.34 18.28
N SER A 405 7.65 -16.35 19.00
CA SER A 405 6.25 -16.44 19.39
C SER A 405 6.11 -17.02 20.79
N THR A 406 5.08 -16.58 21.50
CA THR A 406 4.66 -17.14 22.80
C THR A 406 3.44 -18.05 22.69
N LYS A 407 2.77 -18.07 21.54
CA LYS A 407 1.61 -18.92 21.26
C LYS A 407 1.45 -19.15 19.77
N ILE A 408 1.35 -20.41 19.36
CA ILE A 408 1.03 -20.83 18.00
C ILE A 408 -0.06 -21.92 18.10
N GLY A 409 -1.27 -21.61 17.64
CA GLY A 409 -2.42 -22.51 17.76
C GLY A 409 -2.33 -23.81 16.95
N GLY A 410 -1.44 -23.85 15.95
CA GLY A 410 -1.12 -24.98 15.09
C GLY A 410 0.38 -25.29 15.08
N LYS A 411 0.95 -25.39 13.88
CA LYS A 411 2.34 -25.77 13.62
C LYS A 411 3.25 -24.55 13.52
N THR A 412 4.55 -24.70 13.80
CA THR A 412 5.47 -23.61 13.46
C THR A 412 5.60 -23.47 11.94
N PHE A 413 5.89 -24.57 11.25
CA PHE A 413 6.03 -24.59 9.79
C PHE A 413 5.06 -25.60 9.16
N ASP A 414 4.20 -25.11 8.29
CA ASP A 414 3.37 -25.93 7.40
C ASP A 414 3.58 -25.47 5.96
N VAL A 415 4.58 -26.07 5.31
CA VAL A 415 5.09 -25.66 4.01
C VAL A 415 4.94 -26.81 3.03
N SER A 416 4.04 -26.62 2.06
CA SER A 416 3.70 -27.66 1.09
C SER A 416 3.75 -27.16 -0.35
N GLY A 417 4.69 -27.70 -1.13
CA GLY A 417 4.73 -27.61 -2.59
C GLY A 417 3.86 -28.67 -3.26
N LEU A 418 4.12 -28.90 -4.55
CA LEU A 418 3.59 -30.01 -5.34
C LEU A 418 4.74 -30.95 -5.71
N SER A 419 4.45 -32.23 -6.01
CA SER A 419 5.47 -33.20 -6.40
C SER A 419 6.25 -32.85 -7.67
N ASN A 420 5.68 -31.95 -8.50
CA ASN A 420 6.28 -31.45 -9.72
C ASN A 420 6.54 -29.92 -9.68
N ALA A 421 6.37 -29.29 -8.52
CA ALA A 421 6.65 -27.87 -8.28
C ALA A 421 6.97 -27.70 -6.79
N HIS A 422 8.20 -28.06 -6.42
CA HIS A 422 8.67 -27.98 -5.05
C HIS A 422 8.76 -26.51 -4.59
N VAL A 423 8.67 -26.29 -3.28
CA VAL A 423 9.09 -25.02 -2.67
C VAL A 423 10.62 -25.03 -2.63
N HIS A 424 11.25 -24.05 -3.25
CA HIS A 424 12.70 -23.97 -3.37
C HIS A 424 13.30 -23.11 -2.26
N GLY A 425 13.77 -23.74 -1.18
CA GLY A 425 14.52 -23.08 -0.12
C GLY A 425 13.64 -22.51 0.99
N LEU A 426 13.90 -22.98 2.20
CA LEU A 426 13.39 -22.44 3.45
C LEU A 426 14.56 -22.36 4.43
N SER A 427 15.00 -21.14 4.75
CA SER A 427 16.07 -20.93 5.75
C SER A 427 15.48 -20.22 6.95
N VAL A 428 15.60 -20.84 8.13
CA VAL A 428 15.15 -20.26 9.39
C VAL A 428 16.31 -20.21 10.36
N ALA A 429 16.58 -19.04 10.94
CA ALA A 429 17.69 -18.84 11.86
C ALA A 429 17.30 -18.06 13.12
N ASN A 430 17.97 -18.34 14.23
CA ASN A 430 17.93 -17.55 15.47
C ASN A 430 16.50 -17.25 15.96
N SER A 431 15.61 -18.25 15.90
CA SER A 431 14.18 -18.05 16.13
C SER A 431 13.64 -18.99 17.21
N THR A 432 12.76 -18.48 18.06
CA THR A 432 12.25 -19.21 19.23
C THR A 432 10.73 -19.18 19.25
N PHE A 433 10.11 -20.34 19.11
CA PHE A 433 8.66 -20.49 19.06
C PHE A 433 8.17 -21.29 20.25
N ASN A 434 7.48 -20.63 21.17
CA ASN A 434 6.92 -21.23 22.38
C ASN A 434 5.39 -21.28 22.29
N GLY A 435 4.77 -22.13 23.13
CA GLY A 435 3.32 -22.29 23.17
C GLY A 435 2.75 -22.85 21.86
N VAL A 436 3.52 -23.68 21.16
CA VAL A 436 3.11 -24.32 19.89
C VAL A 436 2.26 -25.55 20.20
N SER A 437 1.00 -25.54 19.75
CA SER A 437 0.04 -26.63 20.00
C SER A 437 0.40 -27.92 19.27
N ASP A 438 0.88 -27.81 18.03
CA ASP A 438 1.33 -28.96 17.23
C ASP A 438 2.81 -28.78 16.86
N THR A 439 3.67 -29.49 17.59
CA THR A 439 5.12 -29.43 17.36
C THR A 439 5.58 -30.18 16.12
N SER A 440 4.68 -30.92 15.43
CA SER A 440 5.02 -31.56 14.16
C SER A 440 5.03 -30.51 13.05
N ASN A 441 6.18 -30.27 12.43
CA ASN A 441 6.27 -29.45 11.22
C ASN A 441 5.87 -30.27 9.99
N THR A 442 5.23 -29.64 9.02
CA THR A 442 4.98 -30.22 7.68
C THR A 442 5.91 -29.56 6.69
N LEU A 443 6.81 -30.34 6.08
CA LEU A 443 7.68 -29.90 4.99
C LEU A 443 7.51 -30.88 3.83
N LYS A 444 6.54 -30.62 2.95
CA LYS A 444 6.17 -31.51 1.85
C LYS A 444 6.61 -30.91 0.51
N TYR A 445 7.43 -31.64 -0.24
CA TYR A 445 8.01 -31.15 -1.50
C TYR A 445 8.74 -29.81 -1.32
N VAL A 446 9.61 -29.76 -0.32
CA VAL A 446 10.42 -28.58 0.02
C VAL A 446 11.88 -28.94 -0.15
N ASP A 447 12.57 -28.21 -1.02
CA ASP A 447 14.00 -28.38 -1.23
C ASP A 447 14.78 -27.49 -0.27
N ASN A 448 15.93 -27.99 0.21
CA ASN A 448 16.91 -27.20 0.96
C ASN A 448 16.33 -26.48 2.19
N ALA A 449 15.44 -27.14 2.95
CA ALA A 449 15.00 -26.63 4.25
C ALA A 449 16.17 -26.67 5.26
N ARG A 450 16.46 -25.55 5.91
CA ARG A 450 17.57 -25.38 6.86
C ARG A 450 17.10 -24.63 8.10
N PHE A 451 17.38 -25.19 9.26
CA PHE A 451 17.11 -24.59 10.57
C PHE A 451 18.45 -24.40 11.29
N THR A 452 18.72 -23.21 11.83
CA THR A 452 19.96 -22.90 12.54
C THR A 452 19.65 -22.11 13.80
N ASN A 453 19.93 -22.69 14.97
CA ASN A 453 19.56 -22.08 16.24
C ASN A 453 18.05 -21.74 16.29
N VAL A 454 17.21 -22.73 15.98
CA VAL A 454 15.75 -22.62 16.03
C VAL A 454 15.22 -23.55 17.10
N THR A 455 14.31 -23.05 17.93
CA THR A 455 13.66 -23.87 18.97
C THR A 455 12.14 -23.83 18.85
N VAL A 456 11.51 -24.98 19.06
CA VAL A 456 10.05 -25.15 19.17
C VAL A 456 9.74 -25.75 20.54
N ASN A 457 9.03 -25.01 21.38
CA ASN A 457 8.76 -25.36 22.79
C ASN A 457 10.03 -25.77 23.55
N GLY A 458 11.10 -24.99 23.39
CA GLY A 458 12.40 -25.23 24.02
C GLY A 458 13.24 -26.36 23.42
N LYS A 459 12.74 -27.11 22.43
CA LYS A 459 13.48 -28.16 21.75
C LYS A 459 14.10 -27.65 20.44
N PRO A 460 15.40 -27.87 20.18
CA PRO A 460 15.99 -27.61 18.88
C PRO A 460 15.33 -28.43 17.76
N ILE A 461 15.26 -27.88 16.55
CA ILE A 461 14.76 -28.57 15.34
C ILE A 461 15.70 -28.41 14.15
#